data_AF-A0A922G3R3-F1
#
_entry.id   AF-A0A922G3R3-F1
#
_cell.length_a   1.000
_cell.length_b   1.000
_cell.length_c   1.000
_cell.angle_alpha   90.00
_cell.angle_beta   90.00
_cell.angle_gamma   90.00
#
_symmetry.space_group_name_H-M   'P 1'
#
loop_
_entity.id
_entity.type
_entity.pdbx_description
1 polymer ?
#
loop_
_entity_poly.entity_id
_entity_poly.type
_entity_poly.pdbx_seq_one_letter_code
_entity_poly.pdbx_strand_id
1 'polypeptide(L)'
;AEASPATRRERERERERDTGFTEKQEALVKESWEVLKQNIPENSLRFFTLVLEIAPAVKNMFSFLKDSDEIPQNNPKLKAHAVKVFKMTCESAIQLRQKGEVVVSDTTLKYLGSVHVEKGVIDPHFQVVKEALMRTVKEAVGDQKWSDEMGSAWGEAYDQLAAAIKTEMKQQLEAAPKSSSD
;
A
#
# COMPACT_ATOMS: atom_id res chain seq x y z
N ALA A 1 6.63 6.84 45.44
CA ALA A 1 6.96 8.21 44.99
C ALA A 1 6.14 8.49 43.74
N GLU A 2 5.09 9.30 43.86
CA GLU A 2 4.27 9.70 42.70
C GLU A 2 5.07 10.69 41.86
N ALA A 3 5.14 10.45 40.55
CA ALA A 3 5.83 11.33 39.63
C ALA A 3 5.07 12.67 39.51
N SER A 4 5.82 13.78 39.47
CA SER A 4 5.27 15.14 39.40
C SER A 4 4.31 15.31 38.21
N PRO A 5 3.21 16.09 38.34
CA PRO A 5 2.26 16.36 37.26
C PRO A 5 2.90 16.85 35.95
N ALA A 6 4.06 17.51 36.03
CA ALA A 6 4.84 17.94 34.86
C ALA A 6 5.41 16.75 34.07
N THR A 7 5.99 15.76 34.76
CA THR A 7 6.54 14.54 34.14
C THR A 7 5.46 13.61 33.59
N ARG A 8 4.23 13.68 34.12
CA ARG A 8 3.08 12.97 33.56
C ARG A 8 2.60 13.60 32.26
N ARG A 9 2.52 14.93 32.21
CA ARG A 9 2.17 15.69 30.99
C ARG A 9 3.23 15.55 29.90
N GLU A 10 4.51 15.47 30.24
CA GLU A 10 5.58 15.21 29.26
C GLU A 10 5.51 13.78 28.72
N ARG A 11 5.25 12.78 29.56
CA ARG A 11 5.04 11.39 29.11
C ARG A 11 3.75 11.21 28.31
N GLU A 12 2.69 11.92 28.65
CA GLU A 12 1.45 11.97 27.85
C GLU A 12 1.69 12.68 26.52
N ARG A 13 2.48 13.76 26.48
CA ARG A 13 2.91 14.43 25.22
C ARG A 13 3.92 13.63 24.40
N GLU A 14 4.75 12.80 25.01
CA GLU A 14 5.62 11.85 24.32
C GLU A 14 4.81 10.66 23.78
N ARG A 15 3.82 10.17 24.53
CA ARG A 15 2.85 9.18 24.05
C ARG A 15 1.96 9.73 22.94
N GLU A 16 1.47 10.96 23.04
CA GLU A 16 0.69 11.64 22.00
C GLU A 16 1.53 12.01 20.77
N ARG A 17 2.86 12.13 20.92
CA ARG A 17 3.80 12.26 19.79
C ARG A 17 4.06 10.93 19.08
N ASP A 18 3.62 9.80 19.64
CA ASP A 18 4.09 8.46 19.25
C ASP A 18 2.94 7.46 18.97
N THR A 19 1.68 7.90 18.84
CA THR A 19 0.55 6.94 18.69
C THR A 19 -0.32 7.15 17.44
N GLY A 20 0.05 8.00 16.50
CA GLY A 20 -0.76 8.17 15.28
C GLY A 20 -0.05 8.87 14.14
N PHE A 21 -0.54 8.61 12.93
CA PHE A 21 -0.03 9.18 11.70
C PHE A 21 -0.08 10.73 11.75
N THR A 22 1.06 11.36 11.53
CA THR A 22 1.25 12.79 11.77
C THR A 22 0.82 13.65 10.57
N GLU A 23 0.56 14.93 10.83
CA GLU A 23 0.27 15.95 9.80
C GLU A 23 1.43 16.04 8.79
N LYS A 24 2.65 15.91 9.29
CA LYS A 24 3.87 15.92 8.47
C LYS A 24 3.97 14.67 7.58
N GLN A 25 3.71 13.48 8.12
CA GLN A 25 3.67 12.25 7.32
C GLN A 25 2.58 12.34 6.23
N GLU A 26 1.39 12.87 6.55
CA GLU A 26 0.32 13.09 5.56
C GLU A 26 0.77 14.06 4.46
N ALA A 27 1.39 15.19 4.83
CA ALA A 27 1.91 16.16 3.87
C ALA A 27 2.95 15.53 2.93
N LEU A 28 3.92 14.77 3.47
CA LEU A 28 4.94 14.07 2.67
C LEU A 28 4.32 13.11 1.66
N VAL A 29 3.32 12.32 2.06
CA VAL A 29 2.60 11.40 1.16
C VAL A 29 1.83 12.17 0.08
N LYS A 30 1.12 13.24 0.45
CA LYS A 30 0.39 14.08 -0.50
C LYS A 30 1.32 14.73 -1.51
N GLU A 31 2.40 15.37 -1.07
CA GLU A 31 3.36 16.04 -1.93
C GLU A 31 4.01 15.09 -2.93
N SER A 32 4.46 13.93 -2.46
CA SER A 32 5.07 12.91 -3.32
C SER A 32 4.04 12.25 -4.25
N TRP A 33 2.78 12.09 -3.83
CA TRP A 33 1.69 11.67 -4.70
C TRP A 33 1.44 12.66 -5.84
N GLU A 34 1.48 13.97 -5.57
CA GLU A 34 1.35 15.01 -6.61
C GLU A 34 2.44 14.91 -7.68
N VAL A 35 3.65 14.51 -7.31
CA VAL A 35 4.74 14.24 -8.27
C VAL A 35 4.49 12.92 -9.01
N LEU A 36 4.20 11.84 -8.28
CA LEU A 36 3.98 10.50 -8.84
C LEU A 36 2.88 10.51 -9.92
N LYS A 37 1.81 11.27 -9.71
CA LYS A 37 0.67 11.32 -10.65
C LYS A 37 0.91 12.16 -11.91
N GLN A 38 2.01 12.92 -11.99
CA GLN A 38 2.34 13.69 -13.21
C GLN A 38 2.74 12.79 -14.38
N ASN A 39 3.31 11.62 -14.10
CA ASN A 39 3.70 10.65 -15.12
C ASN A 39 3.21 9.24 -14.78
N ILE A 40 1.90 9.09 -14.62
CA ILE A 40 1.27 7.79 -14.36
C ILE A 40 1.70 6.71 -15.36
N PRO A 41 1.74 6.96 -16.70
CA PRO A 41 2.15 5.93 -17.64
C PRO A 41 3.53 5.34 -17.32
N GLU A 42 4.54 6.19 -17.17
CA GLU A 42 5.92 5.76 -16.90
C GLU A 42 6.03 5.11 -15.51
N ASN A 43 5.47 5.76 -14.48
CA ASN A 43 5.54 5.26 -13.11
C ASN A 43 4.80 3.91 -12.95
N SER A 44 3.73 3.69 -13.72
CA SER A 44 3.03 2.39 -13.73
C SER A 44 3.91 1.29 -14.33
N LEU A 45 4.60 1.59 -15.42
CA LEU A 45 5.52 0.64 -16.06
C LEU A 45 6.68 0.34 -15.13
N ARG A 46 7.30 1.38 -14.59
CA ARG A 46 8.42 1.25 -13.65
C ARG A 46 8.04 0.41 -12.44
N PHE A 47 6.87 0.65 -11.87
CA PHE A 47 6.35 -0.14 -10.74
C PHE A 47 6.24 -1.63 -11.07
N PHE A 48 5.63 -1.99 -12.21
CA PHE A 48 5.55 -3.40 -12.59
C PHE A 48 6.90 -4.00 -13.00
N THR A 49 7.81 -3.20 -13.56
CA THR A 49 9.20 -3.62 -13.81
C THR A 49 9.86 -4.01 -12.50
N LEU A 50 9.76 -3.17 -11.49
CA LEU A 50 10.30 -3.44 -10.16
C LEU A 50 9.65 -4.67 -9.50
N VAL A 51 8.33 -4.86 -9.63
CA VAL A 51 7.65 -6.07 -9.15
C VAL A 51 8.24 -7.34 -9.78
N LEU A 52 8.45 -7.33 -11.11
CA LEU A 52 9.02 -8.48 -11.81
C LEU A 52 10.51 -8.67 -11.58
N GLU A 53 11.27 -7.59 -11.34
CA GLU A 53 12.68 -7.67 -10.93
C GLU A 53 12.82 -8.31 -9.55
N ILE A 54 11.94 -7.95 -8.60
CA ILE A 54 11.96 -8.49 -7.24
C ILE A 54 11.47 -9.95 -7.21
N ALA A 55 10.37 -10.25 -7.92
CA ALA A 55 9.78 -11.58 -7.94
C ALA A 55 9.22 -11.94 -9.32
N PRO A 56 10.04 -12.47 -10.25
CA PRO A 56 9.57 -12.85 -11.59
C PRO A 56 8.40 -13.84 -11.58
N ALA A 57 8.34 -14.69 -10.55
CA ALA A 57 7.30 -15.71 -10.37
C ALA A 57 5.87 -15.14 -10.27
N VAL A 58 5.70 -13.87 -9.86
CA VAL A 58 4.35 -13.27 -9.72
C VAL A 58 3.76 -12.82 -11.06
N LYS A 59 4.54 -12.85 -12.16
CA LYS A 59 4.10 -12.46 -13.51
C LYS A 59 2.76 -13.07 -13.90
N ASN A 60 2.60 -14.38 -13.66
CA ASN A 60 1.42 -15.14 -14.07
C ASN A 60 0.16 -14.81 -13.26
N MET A 61 0.29 -14.10 -12.14
CA MET A 61 -0.85 -13.63 -11.33
C MET A 61 -1.53 -12.41 -11.97
N PHE A 62 -0.78 -11.65 -12.76
CA PHE A 62 -1.28 -10.49 -13.48
C PHE A 62 -1.74 -10.91 -14.87
N SER A 63 -3.05 -10.98 -15.07
CA SER A 63 -3.64 -11.39 -16.37
C SER A 63 -3.20 -10.52 -17.55
N PHE A 64 -2.76 -9.29 -17.30
CA PHE A 64 -2.24 -8.37 -18.31
C PHE A 64 -0.73 -8.55 -18.62
N LEU A 65 -0.03 -9.44 -17.89
CA LEU A 65 1.39 -9.78 -18.11
C LEU A 65 1.61 -11.23 -18.54
N LYS A 66 0.60 -12.10 -18.41
CA LYS A 66 0.73 -13.55 -18.57
C LYS A 66 1.29 -13.98 -19.93
N ASP A 67 0.88 -13.32 -21.01
CA ASP A 67 1.18 -13.73 -22.40
C ASP A 67 2.21 -12.83 -23.09
N SER A 68 2.96 -12.02 -22.34
CA SER A 68 3.94 -11.07 -22.89
C SER A 68 5.31 -11.30 -22.27
N ASP A 69 6.36 -11.40 -23.09
CA ASP A 69 7.74 -11.53 -22.60
C ASP A 69 8.22 -10.23 -21.93
N GLU A 70 7.71 -9.10 -22.38
CA GLU A 70 8.03 -7.76 -21.85
C GLU A 70 6.81 -7.12 -21.16
N ILE A 71 7.05 -6.06 -20.39
CA ILE A 71 5.98 -5.29 -19.77
C ILE A 71 5.32 -4.39 -20.83
N PRO A 72 4.01 -4.54 -21.08
CA PRO A 72 3.35 -3.85 -22.17
C PRO A 72 3.20 -2.36 -21.86
N GLN A 73 3.98 -1.54 -22.58
CA GLN A 73 4.13 -0.09 -22.38
C GLN A 73 2.80 0.68 -22.37
N ASN A 74 1.85 0.27 -23.23
CA ASN A 74 0.56 0.95 -23.41
C ASN A 74 -0.64 0.10 -22.99
N ASN A 75 -0.51 -0.67 -21.91
CA ASN A 75 -1.61 -1.49 -21.42
C ASN A 75 -2.51 -0.72 -20.43
N PRO A 76 -3.80 -0.47 -20.74
CA PRO A 76 -4.71 0.25 -19.85
C PRO A 76 -4.97 -0.48 -18.52
N LYS A 77 -4.98 -1.82 -18.51
CA LYS A 77 -5.20 -2.62 -17.29
C LYS A 77 -4.02 -2.50 -16.33
N LEU A 78 -2.81 -2.51 -16.87
CA LEU A 78 -1.58 -2.27 -16.10
C LEU A 78 -1.63 -0.89 -15.43
N LYS A 79 -1.88 0.15 -16.21
CA LYS A 79 -2.00 1.54 -15.72
C LYS A 79 -3.09 1.67 -14.65
N ALA A 80 -4.27 1.11 -14.91
CA ALA A 80 -5.38 1.15 -13.96
C ALA A 80 -5.06 0.46 -12.63
N HIS A 81 -4.37 -0.68 -12.67
CA HIS A 81 -3.95 -1.39 -11.47
C HIS A 81 -2.95 -0.56 -10.66
N ALA A 82 -1.88 -0.06 -11.30
CA ALA A 82 -0.87 0.75 -10.63
C ALA A 82 -1.49 2.01 -9.97
N VAL A 83 -2.33 2.75 -10.70
CA VAL A 83 -3.05 3.92 -10.17
C VAL A 83 -3.87 3.54 -8.94
N LYS A 84 -4.54 2.38 -8.95
CA LYS A 84 -5.32 1.93 -7.80
C LYS A 84 -4.45 1.71 -6.57
N VAL A 85 -3.28 1.07 -6.72
CA VAL A 85 -2.33 0.88 -5.61
C VAL A 85 -1.83 2.23 -5.08
N PHE A 86 -1.37 3.11 -5.97
CA PHE A 86 -0.80 4.41 -5.57
C PHE A 86 -1.84 5.28 -4.86
N LYS A 87 -3.01 5.42 -5.48
CA LYS A 87 -4.09 6.25 -4.96
C LYS A 87 -4.63 5.73 -3.63
N MET A 88 -4.91 4.43 -3.53
CA MET A 88 -5.44 3.87 -2.29
C MET A 88 -4.43 3.95 -1.14
N THR A 89 -3.13 3.85 -1.42
CA THR A 89 -2.09 4.03 -0.41
C THR A 89 -2.00 5.50 0.04
N CYS A 90 -2.11 6.46 -0.89
CA CYS A 90 -2.21 7.88 -0.53
C CYS A 90 -3.47 8.17 0.30
N GLU A 91 -4.63 7.61 -0.07
CA GLU A 91 -5.88 7.76 0.68
C GLU A 91 -5.80 7.11 2.07
N SER A 92 -5.09 5.99 2.21
CA SER A 92 -4.80 5.35 3.49
C SER A 92 -4.06 6.30 4.44
N ALA A 93 -3.01 6.99 3.97
CA ALA A 93 -2.27 7.98 4.76
C ALA A 93 -3.18 9.11 5.28
N ILE A 94 -4.08 9.61 4.42
CA ILE A 94 -5.05 10.66 4.77
C ILE A 94 -6.01 10.15 5.85
N GLN A 95 -6.52 8.93 5.70
CA GLN A 95 -7.45 8.34 6.66
C GLN A 95 -6.79 8.03 7.99
N LEU A 96 -5.56 7.51 7.98
CA LEU A 96 -4.78 7.30 9.20
C LEU A 96 -4.60 8.61 9.97
N ARG A 97 -4.33 9.73 9.29
CA ARG A 97 -4.27 11.04 9.93
C ARG A 97 -5.63 11.48 10.48
N GLN A 98 -6.68 11.41 9.67
CA GLN A 98 -7.97 12.00 9.99
C GLN A 98 -8.80 11.18 10.98
N LYS A 99 -8.62 9.86 10.96
CA LYS A 99 -9.48 8.89 11.66
C LYS A 99 -8.71 7.96 12.59
N GLY A 100 -7.38 7.92 12.48
CA GLY A 100 -6.53 6.98 13.23
C GLY A 100 -6.52 5.56 12.66
N GLU A 101 -7.28 5.30 11.60
CA GLU A 101 -7.41 3.98 10.98
C GLU A 101 -7.72 4.08 9.48
N VAL A 102 -7.51 2.99 8.75
CA VAL A 102 -7.84 2.87 7.34
C VAL A 102 -9.28 2.37 7.20
N VAL A 103 -10.16 3.23 6.68
CA VAL A 103 -11.57 2.95 6.44
C VAL A 103 -11.82 2.81 4.94
N VAL A 104 -11.71 1.58 4.45
CA VAL A 104 -12.16 1.20 3.10
C VAL A 104 -13.60 0.72 3.20
N SER A 105 -14.51 1.25 2.37
CA SER A 105 -15.90 0.78 2.35
C SER A 105 -16.01 -0.74 2.21
N ASP A 106 -16.94 -1.36 2.95
CA ASP A 106 -17.13 -2.81 2.97
C ASP A 106 -17.24 -3.42 1.57
N THR A 107 -17.99 -2.78 0.66
CA THR A 107 -18.14 -3.23 -0.72
C THR A 107 -16.80 -3.28 -1.47
N THR A 108 -15.96 -2.25 -1.29
CA THR A 108 -14.63 -2.20 -1.90
C THR A 108 -13.70 -3.21 -1.27
N LEU A 109 -13.72 -3.34 0.06
CA LEU A 109 -12.87 -4.28 0.77
C LEU A 109 -13.19 -5.72 0.37
N LYS A 110 -14.47 -6.11 0.38
CA LYS A 110 -14.95 -7.42 -0.12
C LYS A 110 -14.52 -7.70 -1.54
N TYR A 111 -14.64 -6.72 -2.44
CA TYR A 111 -14.17 -6.89 -3.81
C TYR A 111 -12.65 -7.12 -3.86
N LEU A 112 -11.87 -6.34 -3.13
CA LEU A 112 -10.42 -6.49 -3.08
C LEU A 112 -10.02 -7.84 -2.50
N GLY A 113 -10.57 -8.25 -1.35
CA GLY A 113 -10.29 -9.54 -0.74
C GLY A 113 -10.59 -10.70 -1.68
N SER A 114 -11.76 -10.65 -2.36
CA SER A 114 -12.19 -11.68 -3.31
C SER A 114 -11.23 -11.83 -4.48
N VAL A 115 -10.86 -10.71 -5.11
CA VAL A 115 -9.90 -10.74 -6.22
C VAL A 115 -8.54 -11.26 -5.76
N HIS A 116 -8.05 -10.86 -4.58
CA HIS A 116 -6.74 -11.31 -4.09
C HIS A 116 -6.74 -12.80 -3.74
N VAL A 117 -7.84 -13.33 -3.18
CA VAL A 117 -8.02 -14.77 -2.95
C VAL A 117 -8.09 -15.53 -4.28
N GLU A 118 -8.91 -15.09 -5.24
CA GLU A 118 -9.04 -15.72 -6.56
C GLU A 118 -7.70 -15.79 -7.31
N LYS A 119 -6.85 -14.77 -7.18
CA LYS A 119 -5.53 -14.71 -7.79
C LYS A 119 -4.44 -15.43 -6.99
N GLY A 120 -4.76 -16.06 -5.86
CA GLY A 120 -3.81 -16.80 -5.03
C GLY A 120 -2.75 -15.89 -4.39
N VAL A 121 -3.11 -14.65 -4.05
CA VAL A 121 -2.19 -13.73 -3.38
C VAL A 121 -1.93 -14.20 -1.95
N ILE A 122 -0.67 -14.18 -1.55
CA ILE A 122 -0.19 -14.54 -0.20
C ILE A 122 0.61 -13.38 0.39
N ASP A 123 0.87 -13.43 1.70
CA ASP A 123 1.55 -12.35 2.43
C ASP A 123 2.89 -11.91 1.81
N PRO A 124 3.79 -12.80 1.34
CA PRO A 124 5.01 -12.40 0.65
C PRO A 124 4.78 -11.52 -0.60
N HIS A 125 3.67 -11.71 -1.32
CA HIS A 125 3.37 -10.89 -2.50
C HIS A 125 3.06 -9.43 -2.13
N PHE A 126 2.47 -9.17 -0.95
CA PHE A 126 2.29 -7.79 -0.47
C PHE A 126 3.63 -7.12 -0.17
N GLN A 127 4.63 -7.85 0.33
CA GLN A 127 5.96 -7.29 0.57
C GLN A 127 6.67 -6.93 -0.73
N VAL A 128 6.55 -7.77 -1.77
CA VAL A 128 7.06 -7.46 -3.12
C VAL A 128 6.43 -6.16 -3.65
N VAL A 129 5.10 -6.03 -3.53
CA VAL A 129 4.38 -4.84 -3.97
C VAL A 129 4.78 -3.61 -3.16
N LYS A 130 4.94 -3.74 -1.83
CA LYS A 130 5.42 -2.65 -0.97
C LYS A 130 6.76 -2.15 -1.43
N GLU A 131 7.72 -3.05 -1.61
CA GLU A 131 9.08 -2.70 -2.02
C GLU A 131 9.10 -2.01 -3.39
N ALA A 132 8.39 -2.58 -4.37
CA ALA A 132 8.26 -1.96 -5.69
C ALA A 132 7.61 -0.57 -5.61
N LEU A 133 6.59 -0.40 -4.76
CA LEU A 133 5.92 0.89 -4.55
C LEU A 133 6.90 1.92 -3.98
N MET A 134 7.64 1.58 -2.92
CA MET A 134 8.58 2.50 -2.28
C MET A 134 9.69 2.95 -3.25
N ARG A 135 10.27 2.00 -4.00
CA ARG A 135 11.26 2.30 -5.04
C ARG A 135 10.68 3.22 -6.12
N THR A 136 9.46 2.95 -6.58
CA THR A 136 8.77 3.79 -7.57
C THR A 136 8.57 5.22 -7.07
N VAL A 137 8.07 5.39 -5.84
CA VAL A 137 7.86 6.73 -5.25
C VAL A 137 9.20 7.47 -5.13
N LYS A 138 10.24 6.79 -4.63
CA LYS A 138 11.58 7.37 -4.49
C LYS A 138 12.13 7.87 -5.82
N GLU A 139 12.06 7.05 -6.86
CA GLU A 139 12.52 7.43 -8.20
C GLU A 139 11.69 8.57 -8.80
N ALA A 140 10.37 8.57 -8.58
CA ALA A 140 9.49 9.62 -9.08
C ALA A 140 9.78 10.99 -8.43
N VAL A 141 10.02 11.04 -7.12
CA VAL A 141 10.34 12.29 -6.43
C VAL A 141 11.80 12.72 -6.60
N GLY A 142 12.69 11.75 -6.87
CA GLY A 142 14.13 11.92 -7.00
C GLY A 142 14.86 11.99 -5.66
N ASP A 143 16.13 11.59 -5.66
CA ASP A 143 16.96 11.43 -4.45
C ASP A 143 17.09 12.70 -3.60
N GLN A 144 17.01 13.88 -4.21
CA GLN A 144 17.11 15.15 -3.48
C GLN A 144 15.85 15.48 -2.67
N LYS A 145 14.68 14.98 -3.07
CA LYS A 145 13.40 15.21 -2.37
C LYS A 145 12.99 14.04 -1.49
N TRP A 146 13.53 12.86 -1.76
CA TRP A 146 13.29 11.68 -0.94
C TRP A 146 13.85 11.87 0.46
N SER A 147 13.10 11.40 1.46
CA SER A 147 13.55 11.32 2.85
C SER A 147 13.11 9.98 3.46
N ASP A 148 13.85 9.51 4.46
CA ASP A 148 13.50 8.27 5.18
C ASP A 148 12.13 8.37 5.85
N GLU A 149 11.74 9.57 6.27
CA GLU A 149 10.42 9.86 6.83
C GLU A 149 9.31 9.75 5.78
N MET A 150 9.54 10.21 4.56
CA MET A 150 8.60 10.02 3.44
C MET A 150 8.43 8.53 3.12
N GLY A 151 9.53 7.79 3.06
CA GLY A 151 9.50 6.34 2.87
C GLY A 151 8.76 5.61 4.00
N SER A 152 9.00 6.01 5.25
CA SER A 152 8.31 5.46 6.41
C SER A 152 6.81 5.76 6.37
N ALA A 153 6.41 6.98 6.01
CA ALA A 153 5.01 7.39 5.88
C ALA A 153 4.27 6.59 4.81
N TRP A 154 4.86 6.43 3.62
CA TRP A 154 4.29 5.58 2.57
C TRP A 154 4.24 4.10 2.97
N GLY A 155 5.28 3.61 3.65
CA GLY A 155 5.36 2.24 4.12
C GLY A 155 4.27 1.91 5.15
N GLU A 156 4.08 2.78 6.13
CA GLU A 156 3.04 2.64 7.16
C GLU A 156 1.63 2.70 6.53
N ALA A 157 1.38 3.67 5.64
CA ALA A 157 0.12 3.78 4.94
C ALA A 157 -0.20 2.53 4.09
N TYR A 158 0.82 1.96 3.44
CA TYR A 158 0.68 0.71 2.70
C TYR A 158 0.40 -0.47 3.63
N ASP A 159 1.13 -0.60 4.73
CA ASP A 159 0.98 -1.74 5.66
C ASP A 159 -0.42 -1.79 6.26
N GLN A 160 -0.98 -0.64 6.64
CA GLN A 160 -2.33 -0.55 7.19
C GLN A 160 -3.40 -0.91 6.15
N LEU A 161 -3.24 -0.46 4.90
CA LEU A 161 -4.10 -0.86 3.80
C LEU A 161 -4.00 -2.37 3.51
N ALA A 162 -2.78 -2.90 3.46
CA ALA A 162 -2.53 -4.33 3.24
C ALA A 162 -3.11 -5.18 4.37
N ALA A 163 -3.03 -4.73 5.63
CA ALA A 163 -3.62 -5.40 6.78
C ALA A 163 -5.15 -5.49 6.66
N ALA A 164 -5.81 -4.41 6.24
CA ALA A 164 -7.26 -4.41 6.00
C ALA A 164 -7.64 -5.43 4.90
N ILE A 165 -6.92 -5.43 3.77
CA ILE A 165 -7.17 -6.38 2.67
C ILE A 165 -6.92 -7.82 3.11
N LYS A 166 -5.81 -8.11 3.80
CA LYS A 166 -5.48 -9.45 4.31
C LYS A 166 -6.52 -9.97 5.30
N THR A 167 -7.06 -9.09 6.14
CA THR A 167 -8.14 -9.43 7.08
C THR A 167 -9.38 -9.89 6.32
N GLU A 168 -9.79 -9.15 5.29
CA GLU A 168 -10.91 -9.53 4.44
C GLU A 168 -10.63 -10.81 3.64
N MET A 169 -9.43 -10.99 3.09
CA MET A 169 -9.03 -12.24 2.42
C MET A 169 -9.23 -13.45 3.32
N LYS A 170 -8.81 -13.34 4.60
CA LYS A 170 -9.02 -14.39 5.60
C LYS A 170 -10.50 -14.67 5.85
N GLN A 171 -11.31 -13.62 6.02
CA GLN A 171 -12.75 -13.77 6.22
C GLN A 171 -13.43 -14.49 5.04
N GLN A 172 -13.02 -14.22 3.81
CA GLN A 172 -13.58 -14.90 2.63
C GLN A 172 -13.17 -16.37 2.54
N LEU A 173 -11.92 -16.68 2.89
CA LEU A 173 -11.46 -18.07 2.95
C LEU A 173 -12.20 -18.87 4.05
N GLU A 174 -12.54 -18.22 5.17
CA GLU A 174 -13.32 -18.84 6.26
C GLU A 174 -14.82 -18.97 5.93
N ALA A 175 -15.37 -18.03 5.16
CA ALA A 175 -16.78 -18.04 4.75
C ALA A 175 -17.06 -18.93 3.53
N ALA A 176 -16.02 -19.33 2.77
CA ALA A 176 -16.17 -20.27 1.68
C ALA A 176 -16.68 -21.62 2.22
N PRO A 177 -17.74 -22.22 1.64
CA PRO A 177 -18.16 -23.55 2.06
C PRO A 177 -16.97 -24.48 1.89
N LYS A 178 -16.57 -25.17 2.97
CA LYS A 178 -15.60 -26.27 2.90
C LYS A 178 -16.16 -27.23 1.85
N SER A 179 -15.58 -27.24 0.66
CA SER A 179 -16.01 -28.17 -0.38
C SER A 179 -15.89 -29.57 0.24
N SER A 180 -17.04 -30.20 0.42
CA SER A 180 -17.17 -31.61 0.72
C SER A 180 -16.35 -32.38 -0.30
N SER A 181 -15.21 -32.89 0.13
CA SER A 181 -14.59 -34.02 -0.54
C SER A 181 -15.25 -35.25 0.08
N ASP A 182 -16.34 -35.69 -0.55
CA ASP A 182 -16.72 -37.11 -0.57
C ASP A 182 -16.02 -37.78 -1.76
#